data_AF-A0A1C5M6Y0-F1
#
_entry.id   AF-A0A1C5M6Y0-F1
#
_cell.length_a   1.000
_cell.length_b   1.000
_cell.length_c   1.000
_cell.angle_alpha   90.00
_cell.angle_beta   90.00
_cell.angle_gamma   90.00
#
_symmetry.space_group_name_H-M   'P 1'
#
loop_
_entity.id
_entity.type
_entity.pdbx_description
1 polymer ?
#
loop_
_entity_poly.entity_id
_entity_poly.type
_entity_poly.pdbx_seq_one_letter_code
_entity_poly.pdbx_strand_id
1 'polypeptide(L)'
;MRNWIRAILVPLSTLAILLLAACGQQTVGSATSPPTLTPADQWPDNRFTQSIPKPSSGTVTAVSEGNSAGYQIFAVYLDDIGEAEVDAYLQAVQEAGFQSVHDTLGIAMENAVALGELFYNGEVSLSVAASGSSLNLAISLPE
;
A
#
# COMPACT_ATOMS: atom_id res chain seq x y z
N MET A 1 -27.64 -15.04 50.76
CA MET A 1 -27.77 -14.84 49.29
C MET A 1 -26.59 -14.06 48.66
N ARG A 2 -25.35 -14.14 49.18
CA ARG A 2 -24.20 -13.33 48.68
C ARG A 2 -23.02 -14.15 48.14
N ASN A 3 -23.00 -15.47 48.38
CA ASN A 3 -21.87 -16.33 48.02
C ASN A 3 -22.03 -17.00 46.65
N TRP A 4 -23.26 -17.21 46.18
CA TRP A 4 -23.56 -17.81 44.87
C TRP A 4 -23.26 -16.87 43.70
N ILE A 5 -23.43 -15.55 43.89
CA ILE A 5 -23.07 -14.53 42.90
C ILE A 5 -21.55 -14.52 42.67
N ARG A 6 -20.74 -14.67 43.73
CA ARG A 6 -19.27 -14.77 43.64
C ARG A 6 -18.80 -16.07 42.97
N ALA A 7 -19.53 -17.16 43.17
CA ALA A 7 -19.21 -18.46 42.56
C ALA A 7 -19.41 -18.49 41.04
N ILE A 8 -20.21 -17.57 40.48
CA ILE A 8 -20.48 -17.47 39.04
C ILE A 8 -19.66 -16.32 38.40
N LEU A 9 -19.48 -15.19 39.10
CA LEU A 9 -18.74 -14.04 38.56
C LEU A 9 -17.23 -14.30 38.37
N VAL A 10 -16.63 -15.12 39.24
CA VAL A 10 -15.19 -15.43 39.17
C VAL A 10 -14.86 -16.30 37.93
N PRO A 11 -15.52 -17.45 37.68
CA PRO A 11 -15.23 -18.26 36.50
C PRO A 11 -15.57 -17.54 35.19
N LEU A 12 -16.61 -16.70 35.18
CA LEU A 12 -17.00 -15.91 34.02
C LEU A 12 -15.95 -14.83 33.69
N SER A 13 -15.37 -14.18 34.71
CA SER A 13 -14.30 -13.19 34.53
C SER A 13 -12.99 -13.85 34.05
N THR A 14 -12.66 -15.04 34.55
CA THR A 14 -11.47 -15.78 34.09
C THR A 14 -11.62 -16.28 32.64
N LEU A 15 -12.83 -16.66 32.23
CA LEU A 15 -13.10 -17.06 30.84
C LEU A 15 -13.01 -15.87 29.88
N ALA A 16 -13.47 -14.67 30.29
CA ALA A 16 -13.31 -13.45 29.51
C ALA A 16 -11.84 -13.08 29.30
N ILE A 17 -10.99 -13.21 30.33
CA ILE A 17 -9.54 -12.94 30.22
C ILE A 17 -8.84 -13.93 29.27
N LEU A 18 -9.25 -15.21 29.26
CA LEU A 18 -8.73 -16.23 28.34
C LEU A 18 -9.12 -15.97 26.88
N LEU A 19 -10.29 -15.39 26.63
CA LEU A 19 -10.76 -15.05 25.29
C LEU A 19 -10.00 -13.86 24.66
N LEU A 20 -9.36 -12.99 25.47
CA LEU A 20 -8.54 -11.88 24.97
C LEU A 20 -7.09 -12.28 24.64
N ALA A 21 -6.61 -13.46 25.08
CA ALA A 21 -5.24 -13.92 24.80
C ALA A 21 -5.10 -14.56 23.41
N ALA A 22 -6.21 -14.79 22.69
CA ALA A 22 -6.22 -15.26 21.31
C ALA A 22 -6.05 -14.10 20.31
N CYS A 23 -5.13 -13.18 20.57
CA CYS A 23 -4.60 -12.32 19.50
C CYS A 23 -3.74 -13.23 18.62
N GLY A 24 -4.28 -13.58 17.44
CA GLY A 24 -3.58 -14.38 16.46
C GLY A 24 -2.21 -13.80 16.17
N GLN A 25 -1.16 -14.63 16.25
CA GLN A 25 0.10 -14.31 15.61
C GLN A 25 -0.12 -14.26 14.11
N GLN A 26 -0.47 -13.08 13.62
CA GLN A 26 -0.28 -12.74 12.23
C GLN A 26 1.23 -12.71 12.05
N THR A 27 1.79 -13.74 11.43
CA THR A 27 3.17 -13.70 10.94
C THR A 27 3.19 -12.64 9.85
N VAL A 28 3.32 -11.37 10.26
CA VAL A 28 3.74 -10.31 9.37
C VAL A 28 5.11 -10.73 8.89
N GLY A 29 5.20 -11.14 7.62
CA GLY A 29 6.47 -11.48 6.99
C GLY A 29 7.42 -10.32 7.25
N SER A 30 8.46 -10.58 8.06
CA SER A 30 9.48 -9.58 8.30
C SER A 30 10.21 -9.38 6.98
N ALA A 31 9.99 -8.24 6.32
CA ALA A 31 10.85 -7.79 5.23
C ALA A 31 12.27 -7.72 5.81
N THR A 32 13.10 -8.72 5.48
CA THR A 32 14.35 -9.00 6.19
C THR A 32 15.48 -8.05 5.77
N SER A 33 15.24 -7.12 4.86
CA SER A 33 16.15 -6.03 4.52
C SER A 33 15.36 -4.89 3.87
N PRO A 34 15.78 -3.62 4.04
CA PRO A 34 15.23 -2.52 3.26
C PRO A 34 15.39 -2.80 1.76
N PRO A 35 14.45 -2.36 0.91
CA PRO A 35 14.55 -2.55 -0.53
C PRO A 35 15.86 -1.94 -1.03
N THR A 36 16.58 -2.69 -1.89
CA THR A 36 17.80 -2.17 -2.51
C THR A 36 17.39 -1.19 -3.61
N LEU A 37 17.72 0.09 -3.43
CA LEU A 37 17.52 1.12 -4.45
C LEU A 37 18.63 1.04 -5.49
N THR A 38 18.23 0.84 -6.74
CA THR A 38 19.13 0.90 -7.89
C THR A 38 18.95 2.25 -8.57
N PRO A 39 19.99 3.10 -8.68
CA PRO A 39 19.90 4.35 -9.40
C PRO A 39 19.44 4.13 -10.85
N ALA A 40 18.52 4.97 -11.30
CA ALA A 40 17.97 4.95 -12.66
C ALA A 40 17.67 6.38 -13.08
N ASP A 41 17.82 6.69 -14.37
CA ASP A 41 17.61 8.02 -14.95
C ASP A 41 16.54 8.02 -16.06
N GLN A 42 15.92 6.85 -16.30
CA GLN A 42 14.95 6.64 -17.36
C GLN A 42 13.77 5.81 -16.85
N TRP A 43 12.61 6.03 -17.47
CA TRP A 43 11.44 5.18 -17.24
C TRP A 43 11.76 3.74 -17.62
N PRO A 44 11.67 2.77 -16.68
CA PRO A 44 12.00 1.38 -16.97
C PRO A 44 11.06 0.80 -18.03
N ASP A 45 11.59 0.02 -18.97
CA ASP A 45 10.78 -0.73 -19.94
C ASP A 45 10.72 -2.20 -19.50
N ASN A 46 9.72 -2.54 -18.70
CA ASN A 46 9.49 -3.90 -18.23
C ASN A 46 7.99 -4.17 -18.07
N ARG A 47 7.63 -5.42 -17.79
CA ARG A 47 6.22 -5.83 -17.66
C ARG A 47 5.42 -5.05 -16.62
N PHE A 48 6.07 -4.52 -15.57
CA PHE A 48 5.40 -3.76 -14.52
C PHE A 48 5.03 -2.37 -15.02
N THR A 49 5.99 -1.64 -15.58
CA THR A 49 5.78 -0.28 -16.09
C THR A 49 4.99 -0.22 -17.38
N GLN A 50 4.91 -1.33 -18.14
CA GLN A 50 4.00 -1.50 -19.27
C GLN A 50 2.54 -1.66 -18.84
N SER A 51 2.29 -2.07 -17.60
CA SER A 51 0.94 -2.33 -17.07
C SER A 51 0.27 -1.10 -16.44
N ILE A 52 0.99 0.02 -16.36
CA ILE A 52 0.49 1.28 -15.82
C ILE A 52 0.78 2.43 -16.81
N PRO A 53 0.01 3.52 -16.78
CA PRO A 53 0.38 4.74 -17.50
C PRO A 53 1.76 5.24 -17.05
N LYS A 54 2.50 5.86 -17.97
CA LYS A 54 3.73 6.58 -17.64
C LYS A 54 3.37 8.02 -17.22
N PRO A 55 3.90 8.55 -16.09
CA PRO A 55 3.78 9.97 -15.75
C PRO A 55 4.30 10.86 -16.89
N SER A 56 3.60 11.96 -17.16
CA SER A 56 3.96 12.91 -18.23
C SER A 56 5.17 13.80 -17.87
N SER A 57 5.52 13.87 -16.59
CA SER A 57 6.64 14.63 -16.04
C SER A 57 7.30 13.88 -14.87
N GLY A 58 8.32 14.50 -14.28
CA GLY A 58 9.16 13.91 -13.23
C GLY A 58 10.41 13.24 -13.80
N THR A 59 11.45 13.24 -12.97
CA THR A 59 12.75 12.62 -13.27
C THR A 59 12.84 11.32 -12.48
N VAL A 60 13.00 10.18 -13.15
CA VAL A 60 13.29 8.92 -12.46
C VAL A 60 14.65 9.05 -11.79
N THR A 61 14.73 8.67 -10.51
CA THR A 61 15.97 8.73 -9.72
C THR A 61 16.44 7.35 -9.27
N ALA A 62 15.50 6.43 -9.07
CA ALA A 62 15.80 5.06 -8.68
C ALA A 62 14.66 4.10 -9.05
N VAL A 63 14.99 2.82 -8.97
CA VAL A 63 14.04 1.71 -8.97
C VAL A 63 14.36 0.75 -7.83
N SER A 64 13.39 -0.04 -7.40
CA SER A 64 13.64 -1.20 -6.53
C SER A 64 12.79 -2.39 -6.93
N GLU A 65 13.27 -3.57 -6.58
CA GLU A 65 12.60 -4.83 -6.83
C GLU A 65 12.47 -5.60 -5.53
N GLY A 66 11.38 -6.36 -5.41
CA GLY A 66 11.14 -7.21 -4.25
C GLY A 66 10.08 -8.25 -4.56
N ASN A 67 9.93 -9.20 -3.64
CA ASN A 67 8.86 -10.20 -3.71
C ASN A 67 8.24 -10.32 -2.33
N SER A 68 6.92 -10.46 -2.28
CA SER A 68 6.18 -10.63 -1.03
C SER A 68 4.92 -11.45 -1.26
N ALA A 69 4.71 -12.48 -0.45
CA ALA A 69 3.47 -13.25 -0.40
C ALA A 69 2.95 -13.76 -1.77
N GLY A 70 3.85 -14.20 -2.67
CA GLY A 70 3.48 -14.69 -4.01
C GLY A 70 3.24 -13.59 -5.04
N TYR A 71 3.68 -12.36 -4.75
CA TYR A 71 3.67 -11.23 -5.66
C TYR A 71 5.08 -10.71 -5.88
N GLN A 72 5.35 -10.35 -7.12
CA GLN A 72 6.54 -9.63 -7.53
C GLN A 72 6.23 -8.14 -7.47
N ILE A 73 7.16 -7.35 -6.94
CA ILE A 73 7.00 -5.92 -6.70
C ILE A 73 8.11 -5.18 -7.42
N PHE A 74 7.74 -4.17 -8.18
CA PHE A 74 8.66 -3.24 -8.82
C PHE A 74 8.27 -1.82 -8.44
N ALA A 75 9.21 -1.03 -7.94
CA ALA A 75 8.96 0.36 -7.58
C ALA A 75 9.80 1.32 -8.42
N VAL A 76 9.20 2.45 -8.79
CA VAL A 76 9.83 3.57 -9.50
C VAL A 76 9.75 4.80 -8.60
N TYR A 77 10.88 5.49 -8.45
CA TYR A 77 11.01 6.70 -7.66
C TYR A 77 11.27 7.86 -8.60
N LEU A 78 10.44 8.90 -8.52
CA LEU A 78 10.53 10.10 -9.33
C LEU A 78 10.65 11.33 -8.42
N ASP A 79 11.49 12.27 -8.83
CA ASP A 79 11.56 13.62 -8.27
C ASP A 79 11.15 14.66 -9.33
N ASP A 80 11.16 15.94 -8.97
CA ASP A 80 10.83 17.07 -9.85
C ASP A 80 9.46 16.98 -10.53
N ILE A 81 8.47 16.39 -9.84
CA ILE A 81 7.07 16.36 -10.29
C ILE A 81 6.22 17.32 -9.45
N GLY A 82 5.40 18.13 -10.11
CA GLY A 82 4.50 19.07 -9.44
C GLY A 82 3.15 18.44 -9.10
N GLU A 83 2.41 19.11 -8.21
CA GLU A 83 1.09 18.66 -7.73
C GLU A 83 0.09 18.46 -8.87
N ALA A 84 0.04 19.41 -9.81
CA ALA A 84 -0.85 19.33 -10.97
C ALA A 84 -0.53 18.13 -11.89
N GLU A 85 0.75 17.78 -12.01
CA GLU A 85 1.16 16.61 -12.79
C GLU A 85 0.91 15.29 -12.05
N VAL A 86 0.97 15.29 -10.71
CA VAL A 86 0.51 14.15 -9.91
C VAL A 86 -1.00 13.95 -10.09
N ASP A 87 -1.80 15.00 -10.02
CA ASP A 87 -3.26 14.93 -10.25
C ASP A 87 -3.59 14.40 -11.66
N ALA A 88 -2.89 14.90 -12.68
CA ALA A 88 -3.03 14.42 -14.05
C ALA A 88 -2.64 12.94 -14.18
N TYR A 89 -1.62 12.48 -13.46
CA TYR A 89 -1.23 11.08 -13.42
C TYR A 89 -2.30 10.21 -12.76
N LEU A 90 -2.87 10.64 -11.64
CA LEU A 90 -3.97 9.91 -10.97
C LEU A 90 -5.20 9.79 -11.88
N GLN A 91 -5.53 10.84 -12.63
CA GLN A 91 -6.59 10.78 -13.63
C GLN A 91 -6.27 9.76 -14.73
N ALA A 92 -5.04 9.77 -15.28
CA ALA A 92 -4.62 8.81 -16.29
C ALA A 92 -4.69 7.35 -15.79
N VAL A 93 -4.34 7.11 -14.52
CA VAL A 93 -4.48 5.80 -13.86
C VAL A 93 -5.95 5.36 -13.85
N GLN A 94 -6.88 6.23 -13.48
CA GLN A 94 -8.31 5.92 -13.48
C GLN A 94 -8.85 5.67 -14.91
N GLU A 95 -8.42 6.47 -15.88
CA GLU A 95 -8.77 6.29 -17.30
C GLU A 95 -8.25 4.98 -17.88
N ALA A 96 -7.14 4.45 -17.35
CA ALA A 96 -6.60 3.14 -17.68
C ALA A 96 -7.35 1.96 -17.02
N GLY A 97 -8.46 2.24 -16.31
CA GLY A 97 -9.32 1.22 -15.72
C GLY A 97 -8.96 0.80 -14.30
N PHE A 98 -8.04 1.51 -13.65
CA PHE A 98 -7.76 1.31 -12.24
C PHE A 98 -8.82 1.99 -11.38
N GLN A 99 -9.17 1.33 -10.27
CA GLN A 99 -10.11 1.87 -9.29
C GLN A 99 -9.39 2.11 -7.97
N SER A 100 -9.66 3.27 -7.34
CA SER A 100 -9.16 3.55 -6.00
C SER A 100 -9.80 2.60 -4.99
N VAL A 101 -8.98 1.90 -4.23
CA VAL A 101 -9.43 1.00 -3.15
C VAL A 101 -10.05 1.83 -2.03
N HIS A 102 -9.53 3.02 -1.76
CA HIS A 102 -10.04 3.93 -0.74
C HIS A 102 -11.47 4.38 -1.06
N ASP A 103 -11.71 4.83 -2.30
CA ASP A 103 -13.05 5.24 -2.76
C ASP A 103 -14.02 4.05 -2.76
N THR A 104 -13.55 2.88 -3.20
CA THR A 104 -14.37 1.65 -3.23
C THR A 104 -14.80 1.23 -1.81
N LEU A 105 -13.94 1.45 -0.81
CA LEU A 105 -14.21 1.13 0.59
C LEU A 105 -14.90 2.28 1.35
N GLY A 106 -15.10 3.44 0.73
CA GLY A 106 -15.73 4.61 1.34
C GLY A 106 -14.96 5.17 2.54
N ILE A 107 -13.64 5.01 2.54
CA ILE A 107 -12.77 5.60 3.57
C ILE A 107 -12.70 7.11 3.27
N ALA A 108 -12.59 7.96 4.29
CA ALA A 108 -12.39 9.40 4.08
C ALA A 108 -10.92 9.74 4.31
N MET A 109 -10.31 10.51 3.39
CA MET A 109 -8.96 11.04 3.58
C MET A 109 -9.10 12.47 4.12
N GLU A 110 -9.01 12.65 5.44
CA GLU A 110 -9.11 13.97 6.07
C GLU A 110 -7.72 14.49 6.45
N ASN A 111 -7.40 15.74 6.06
CA ASN A 111 -6.19 16.46 6.44
C ASN A 111 -4.86 15.77 6.04
N ALA A 112 -4.83 15.07 4.91
CA ALA A 112 -3.61 14.42 4.44
C ALA A 112 -2.60 15.47 3.91
N VAL A 113 -1.37 15.43 4.43
CA VAL A 113 -0.25 16.28 3.97
C VAL A 113 0.56 15.59 2.86
N ALA A 114 0.32 14.29 2.66
CA ALA A 114 0.93 13.46 1.62
C ALA A 114 -0.15 12.56 1.03
N LEU A 115 -0.05 12.28 -0.26
CA LEU A 115 -0.92 11.33 -0.95
C LEU A 115 -0.37 9.93 -0.75
N GLY A 116 -1.27 8.99 -0.41
CA GLY A 116 -0.97 7.57 -0.29
C GLY A 116 -2.20 6.79 -0.74
N GLU A 117 -2.24 6.45 -2.02
CA GLU A 117 -3.40 5.84 -2.66
C GLU A 117 -3.06 4.46 -3.23
N LEU A 118 -4.03 3.55 -3.17
CA LEU A 118 -3.92 2.20 -3.70
C LEU A 118 -4.97 2.01 -4.79
N PHE A 119 -4.52 1.56 -5.95
CA PHE A 119 -5.29 1.33 -7.14
C PHE A 119 -5.25 -0.13 -7.55
N TYR A 120 -6.37 -0.63 -8.08
CA TYR A 120 -6.47 -2.00 -8.58
C TYR A 120 -7.35 -2.05 -9.83
N ASN A 121 -6.94 -2.81 -10.85
CA ASN A 121 -7.71 -2.98 -12.10
C ASN A 121 -8.22 -4.41 -12.34
N GLY A 122 -8.10 -5.30 -11.35
CA GLY A 122 -8.45 -6.73 -11.48
C GLY A 122 -7.26 -7.67 -11.67
N GLU A 123 -6.10 -7.15 -12.07
CA GLU A 123 -4.88 -7.92 -12.33
C GLU A 123 -3.64 -7.29 -11.68
N VAL A 124 -3.56 -5.96 -11.72
CA VAL A 124 -2.41 -5.18 -11.29
C VAL A 124 -2.79 -4.34 -10.08
N SER A 125 -1.95 -4.37 -9.06
CA SER A 125 -2.03 -3.45 -7.92
C SER A 125 -0.98 -2.35 -8.07
N LEU A 126 -1.42 -1.10 -7.97
CA LEU A 126 -0.57 0.09 -8.06
C LEU A 126 -0.73 0.92 -6.79
N SER A 127 0.34 1.04 -6.00
CA SER A 127 0.42 2.02 -4.93
C SER A 127 1.10 3.29 -5.42
N VAL A 128 0.46 4.42 -5.16
CA VAL A 128 0.94 5.76 -5.49
C VAL A 128 1.15 6.52 -4.20
N ALA A 129 2.36 7.01 -3.97
CA ALA A 129 2.67 7.88 -2.85
C ALA A 129 3.35 9.15 -3.34
N ALA A 130 2.81 10.32 -2.98
CA ALA A 130 3.37 11.61 -3.39
C ALA A 130 3.51 12.54 -2.19
N SER A 131 4.64 13.23 -2.12
CA SER A 131 4.91 14.24 -1.09
C SER A 131 5.90 15.27 -1.59
N GLY A 132 5.57 16.55 -1.49
CA GLY A 132 6.42 17.63 -2.03
C GLY A 132 6.60 17.46 -3.54
N SER A 133 7.85 17.35 -3.99
CA SER A 133 8.22 17.15 -5.39
C SER A 133 8.55 15.69 -5.75
N SER A 134 8.23 14.74 -4.88
CA SER A 134 8.56 13.32 -5.05
C SER A 134 7.30 12.49 -5.27
N LEU A 135 7.39 11.53 -6.19
CA LEU A 135 6.37 10.53 -6.51
C LEU A 135 6.99 9.13 -6.49
N ASN A 136 6.40 8.24 -5.71
CA ASN A 136 6.78 6.83 -5.62
C ASN A 136 5.64 5.97 -6.15
N LEU A 137 5.98 5.08 -7.08
CA LEU A 137 5.05 4.14 -7.69
C LEU A 137 5.50 2.73 -7.33
N ALA A 138 4.65 1.92 -6.71
CA ALA A 138 4.93 0.51 -6.48
C ALA A 138 3.89 -0.34 -7.20
N ILE A 139 4.34 -1.15 -8.15
CA ILE A 139 3.53 -2.05 -8.96
C ILE A 139 3.70 -3.46 -8.44
N SER A 140 2.60 -4.16 -8.16
CA SER A 140 2.61 -5.57 -7.77
C SER A 140 1.85 -6.41 -8.79
N LEU A 141 2.49 -7.51 -9.20
CA LEU A 141 1.94 -8.53 -10.10
C LEU A 141 2.04 -9.90 -9.42
N PRO A 142 1.12 -10.83 -9.69
CA PRO A 142 1.26 -12.21 -9.22
C PRO A 142 2.55 -12.85 -9.79
N GLU A 143 3.13 -13.80 -9.04
CA GLU A 143 4.25 -14.63 -9.50
C GLU A 143 3.92 -15.50 -10.73
#